data_AF-A0A0L9VJC8-F1
#
_entry.id   AF-A0A0L9VJC8-F1
#
_cell.length_a   1.000
_cell.length_b   1.000
_cell.length_c   1.000
_cell.angle_alpha   90.00
_cell.angle_beta   90.00
_cell.angle_gamma   90.00
#
_symmetry.space_group_name_H-M   'P 1'
#
loop_
_entity.id
_entity.type
_entity.pdbx_description
1 polymer ?
#
loop_
_entity_poly.entity_id
_entity_poly.type
_entity_poly.pdbx_seq_one_letter_code
_entity_poly.pdbx_strand_id
1 'polypeptide(L)'
;MNLGVEMFGTSRRHRSGGPVGPVLISKRFVWPHGGRMVFLTGSFTRWTTVIPMSPREGCPTEFQVICGLTPGYHQYKFNVDGEWRHDEHQPFVCGDGGTVNTFYLVRQPVILPPIVNAETPGRSYMEVDNDVVGHVLTFLILMKGKKMLM
;
A
#
# COMPACT_ATOMS: atom_id res chain seq x y z
N MET A 1 3.86 61.31 -11.14
CA MET A 1 4.82 60.52 -11.95
C MET A 1 4.24 59.12 -12.08
N ASN A 2 4.12 58.64 -13.31
CA ASN A 2 3.27 57.53 -13.74
C ASN A 2 3.59 56.18 -13.09
N LEU A 3 2.52 55.43 -12.84
CA LEU A 3 2.49 53.97 -12.71
C LEU A 3 2.73 53.35 -14.09
N GLY A 4 3.66 52.41 -14.21
CA GLY A 4 3.93 51.67 -15.45
C GLY A 4 4.18 50.20 -15.14
N VAL A 5 3.21 49.36 -15.48
CA VAL A 5 3.32 47.90 -15.55
C VAL A 5 3.69 47.52 -16.99
N GLU A 6 4.33 46.35 -17.14
CA GLU A 6 4.56 45.51 -18.33
C GLU A 6 6.03 45.37 -18.73
N MET A 7 6.57 44.22 -19.14
CA MET A 7 6.24 42.79 -19.08
C MET A 7 7.38 42.07 -19.88
N PHE A 8 7.76 40.87 -19.44
CA PHE A 8 8.44 39.77 -20.19
C PHE A 8 9.83 39.93 -20.84
N GLY A 9 10.69 38.95 -20.53
CA GLY A 9 11.91 38.63 -21.27
C GLY A 9 12.57 37.37 -20.70
N THR A 10 12.47 36.27 -21.43
CA THR A 10 12.71 34.89 -21.01
C THR A 10 14.18 34.56 -20.69
N SER A 11 14.40 33.68 -19.71
CA SER A 11 15.49 32.72 -19.83
C SER A 11 15.13 31.39 -19.18
N ARG A 12 15.12 30.37 -20.04
CA ARG A 12 15.06 28.95 -19.69
C ARG A 12 16.09 28.66 -18.59
N ARG A 13 15.60 28.22 -17.44
CA ARG A 13 16.35 27.27 -16.63
C ARG A 13 15.54 26.00 -16.56
N HIS A 14 16.08 24.96 -17.19
CA HIS A 14 15.78 23.56 -16.89
C HIS A 14 15.67 23.42 -15.38
N ARG A 15 14.44 23.31 -14.86
CA ARG A 15 14.23 22.98 -13.46
C ARG A 15 14.18 21.45 -13.37
N SER A 16 15.36 20.91 -13.09
CA SER A 16 15.58 19.79 -12.17
C SER A 16 14.56 18.65 -12.26
N GLY A 17 14.92 17.61 -13.01
CA GLY A 17 14.53 16.26 -12.64
C GLY A 17 15.18 15.96 -11.28
N GLY A 18 14.47 16.30 -10.20
CA GLY A 18 14.83 15.84 -8.86
C GLY A 18 14.81 14.31 -8.84
N PRO A 19 15.58 13.66 -7.95
CA PRO A 19 15.50 12.22 -7.78
C PRO A 19 14.03 11.85 -7.54
N VAL A 20 13.44 11.10 -8.48
CA VAL A 20 12.10 10.57 -8.29
C VAL A 20 12.24 9.56 -7.15
N GLY A 21 11.82 9.96 -5.95
CA GLY A 21 11.84 9.10 -4.78
C GLY A 21 11.07 7.80 -5.04
N PRO A 22 11.32 6.74 -4.24
CA PRO A 22 10.61 5.48 -4.42
C PRO A 22 9.09 5.70 -4.31
N VAL A 23 8.34 5.10 -5.24
CA VAL A 23 6.87 5.15 -5.21
C VAL A 23 6.39 4.37 -3.98
N LEU A 24 5.72 5.04 -3.06
CA LEU A 24 5.14 4.44 -1.87
C LEU A 24 3.66 4.14 -2.07
N ILE A 25 3.22 3.00 -1.57
CA ILE A 25 1.84 2.51 -1.57
C ILE A 25 1.32 2.51 -0.14
N SER A 26 0.18 3.16 0.08
CA SER A 26 -0.46 3.18 1.40
C SER A 26 -0.98 1.80 1.76
N LYS A 27 -0.46 1.21 2.84
CA LYS A 27 -0.91 -0.05 3.41
C LYS A 27 -1.44 0.20 4.83
N ARG A 28 -2.68 -0.23 5.09
CA ARG A 28 -3.24 -0.27 6.44
C ARG A 28 -2.85 -1.57 7.14
N PHE A 29 -2.42 -1.44 8.38
CA PHE A 29 -2.18 -2.51 9.33
C PHE A 29 -3.21 -2.41 10.45
N VAL A 30 -3.73 -3.56 10.88
CA VAL A 30 -4.81 -3.65 11.86
C VAL A 30 -4.44 -4.72 12.90
N TRP A 31 -4.68 -4.42 14.17
CA TRP A 31 -4.59 -5.35 15.28
C TRP A 31 -5.95 -5.42 15.99
N PRO A 32 -6.73 -6.51 15.84
CA PRO A 32 -8.12 -6.56 16.30
C PRO A 32 -8.30 -7.14 17.72
N HIS A 33 -7.23 -7.40 18.47
CA HIS A 33 -7.29 -8.19 19.70
C HIS A 33 -7.19 -7.38 21.01
N GLY A 34 -7.38 -6.06 20.94
CA GLY A 34 -7.25 -5.17 22.10
C GLY A 34 -5.81 -4.98 22.59
N GLY A 35 -5.68 -4.24 23.68
CA GLY A 35 -4.40 -3.81 24.29
C GLY A 35 -4.51 -2.37 24.81
N ARG A 36 -3.53 -1.91 25.58
CA ARG A 36 -3.46 -0.49 26.01
C ARG A 36 -2.53 0.31 25.11
N MET A 37 -1.38 -0.26 24.78
CA MET A 37 -0.39 0.34 23.88
C MET A 37 -0.04 -0.67 22.79
N VAL A 38 -0.31 -0.30 21.54
CA VAL A 38 -0.05 -1.15 20.37
C VAL A 38 0.89 -0.44 19.43
N PHE A 39 1.96 -1.11 19.06
CA PHE A 39 2.96 -0.62 18.10
C PHE A 39 3.16 -1.61 16.95
N LEU A 40 3.56 -1.08 15.80
CA LEU A 40 3.92 -1.83 14.61
C LEU A 40 5.42 -1.69 14.35
N THR A 41 6.07 -2.78 13.96
CA THR A 41 7.45 -2.77 13.46
C THR A 41 7.53 -3.74 12.28
N GLY A 42 8.41 -3.46 11.30
CA GLY A 42 8.58 -4.37 10.18
C GLY A 42 9.79 -4.06 9.32
N SER A 43 9.90 -4.74 8.19
CA SER A 43 11.01 -4.56 7.24
C SER A 43 11.11 -3.12 6.72
N PHE A 44 9.97 -2.44 6.57
CA PHE A 44 9.87 -1.02 6.16
C PHE A 44 10.36 -0.02 7.23
N THR A 45 10.51 -0.45 8.49
CA THR A 45 11.21 0.30 9.54
C THR A 45 12.60 -0.27 9.84
N ARG A 46 13.12 -1.15 8.97
CA ARG A 46 14.36 -1.91 9.17
C ARG A 46 14.42 -2.65 10.52
N TRP A 47 13.26 -2.93 11.11
CA TRP A 47 13.14 -3.49 12.46
C TRP A 47 13.76 -2.65 13.59
N THR A 48 14.08 -1.38 13.34
CA THR A 48 14.73 -0.50 14.33
C THR A 48 13.77 0.47 15.00
N THR A 49 12.63 0.76 14.36
CA THR A 49 11.67 1.76 14.83
C THR A 49 10.30 1.14 15.05
N VAL A 50 9.70 1.44 16.20
CA VAL A 50 8.31 1.13 16.54
C VAL A 50 7.39 2.28 16.14
N ILE A 51 6.26 1.97 15.50
CA ILE A 51 5.27 2.95 15.07
C ILE A 51 4.04 2.79 15.97
N PRO A 52 3.61 3.83 16.72
CA PRO A 52 2.39 3.75 17.53
C PRO A 52 1.15 3.59 16.64
N MET A 53 0.21 2.75 17.09
CA MET A 53 -1.08 2.54 16.44
C MET A 53 -2.19 3.22 17.24
N SER A 54 -3.25 3.65 16.56
CA SER A 54 -4.40 4.31 17.18
C SER A 54 -5.63 3.39 17.17
N PRO A 55 -6.50 3.44 18.19
CA PRO A 55 -7.79 2.77 18.13
C PRO A 55 -8.60 3.22 16.91
N ARG A 56 -9.30 2.30 16.28
CA ARG A 56 -10.20 2.56 15.17
C ARG A 56 -11.47 3.23 15.69
N GLU A 57 -11.94 4.23 14.97
CA GLU A 57 -13.16 4.94 15.31
C GLU A 57 -14.35 3.97 15.41
N GLY A 58 -15.10 4.06 16.51
CA GLY A 58 -16.22 3.16 16.80
C GLY A 58 -15.83 1.74 17.23
N CYS A 59 -14.54 1.38 17.23
CA CYS A 59 -14.05 0.05 17.61
C CYS A 59 -12.77 0.16 18.45
N PRO A 60 -12.85 0.50 19.76
CA PRO A 60 -11.68 0.79 20.58
C PRO A 60 -10.77 -0.42 20.84
N THR A 61 -11.24 -1.64 20.55
CA THR A 61 -10.46 -2.88 20.64
C THR A 61 -9.63 -3.17 19.40
N GLU A 62 -9.84 -2.43 18.31
CA GLU A 62 -9.10 -2.58 17.07
C GLU A 62 -8.14 -1.40 16.90
N PHE A 63 -6.85 -1.68 16.80
CA PHE A 63 -5.83 -0.65 16.56
C PHE A 63 -5.44 -0.65 15.10
N GLN A 64 -5.18 0.52 14.53
CA GLN A 64 -4.77 0.65 13.14
C GLN A 64 -3.66 1.70 12.93
N VAL A 65 -2.89 1.51 11.87
CA VAL A 65 -1.96 2.51 11.34
C VAL A 65 -1.86 2.36 9.81
N ILE A 66 -1.58 3.45 9.12
CA ILE A 66 -1.35 3.46 7.68
C ILE A 66 0.11 3.84 7.43
N CYS A 67 0.82 3.02 6.68
CA CYS A 67 2.22 3.24 6.33
C CYS A 67 2.39 3.28 4.80
N GLY A 68 3.31 4.12 4.31
CA GLY A 68 3.71 4.12 2.90
C GLY A 68 4.86 3.14 2.67
N LEU A 69 4.64 2.12 1.84
CA LEU A 69 5.59 1.03 1.59
C LEU A 69 5.97 0.94 0.11
N THR A 70 7.21 0.56 -0.18
CA THR A 70 7.61 0.17 -1.53
C THR A 70 6.94 -1.14 -1.95
N PRO A 71 6.72 -1.41 -3.25
CA PRO A 71 6.30 -2.74 -3.69
C PRO A 71 7.31 -3.82 -3.29
N GLY A 72 6.84 -5.03 -3.00
CA GLY A 72 7.68 -6.17 -2.67
C GLY A 72 7.22 -6.97 -1.45
N TYR A 73 8.09 -7.88 -0.98
CA TYR A 73 7.85 -8.68 0.21
C TYR A 73 8.12 -7.88 1.48
N HIS A 74 7.18 -7.95 2.42
CA HIS A 74 7.28 -7.31 3.72
C HIS A 74 6.96 -8.27 4.84
N GLN A 75 7.68 -8.10 5.93
CA GLN A 75 7.42 -8.78 7.19
C GLN A 75 7.17 -7.74 8.28
N TYR A 76 6.33 -8.09 9.24
CA TYR A 76 5.97 -7.20 10.34
C TYR A 76 5.58 -7.97 11.60
N LYS A 77 5.59 -7.26 12.71
CA LYS A 77 5.20 -7.75 14.04
C LYS A 77 4.56 -6.63 14.85
N PHE A 78 3.64 -7.00 15.73
CA PHE A 78 3.02 -6.08 16.66
C PHE A 78 3.72 -6.18 18.02
N ASN A 79 3.91 -5.04 18.68
CA ASN A 79 4.20 -5.01 20.11
C ASN A 79 2.94 -4.55 20.84
N VAL A 80 2.39 -5.41 21.70
CA VAL A 80 1.13 -5.18 22.41
C VAL A 80 1.44 -5.23 23.89
N ASP A 81 1.35 -4.08 24.56
CA ASP A 81 1.64 -3.95 25.99
C ASP A 81 3.03 -4.51 26.40
N GLY A 82 4.02 -4.36 25.51
CA GLY A 82 5.38 -4.86 25.72
C GLY A 82 5.67 -6.22 25.07
N GLU A 83 4.63 -6.98 24.71
CA GLU A 83 4.76 -8.34 24.18
C GLU A 83 4.75 -8.38 22.65
N TRP A 84 5.70 -9.11 22.06
CA TRP A 84 5.79 -9.26 20.61
C TRP A 84 4.81 -10.31 20.09
N ARG A 85 3.82 -9.87 19.32
CA ARG A 85 2.72 -10.69 18.79
C ARG A 85 2.64 -10.64 17.27
N HIS A 86 2.04 -11.68 16.71
CA HIS A 86 1.62 -11.72 15.31
C HIS A 86 0.12 -11.98 15.29
N ASP A 87 -0.54 -11.57 14.21
CA ASP A 87 -1.95 -11.93 13.97
C ASP A 87 -1.99 -13.31 13.30
N GLU A 88 -2.57 -14.30 13.98
CA GLU A 88 -2.66 -15.69 13.51
C GLU A 88 -3.58 -15.84 12.28
N HIS A 89 -4.43 -14.86 12.01
CA HIS A 89 -5.33 -14.84 10.85
C HIS A 89 -4.67 -14.25 9.60
N GLN A 90 -3.48 -13.65 9.72
CA GLN A 90 -2.70 -13.14 8.60
C GLN A 90 -1.63 -14.14 8.20
N PRO A 91 -1.16 -14.14 6.93
CA PRO A 91 -0.04 -14.99 6.54
C PRO A 91 1.18 -14.71 7.44
N PHE A 92 1.87 -15.76 7.86
CA PHE A 92 3.05 -15.67 8.72
C PHE A 92 4.10 -16.69 8.33
N VAL A 93 5.33 -16.46 8.80
CA VAL A 93 6.43 -17.42 8.74
C VAL A 93 6.98 -17.65 10.14
N CYS A 94 7.37 -18.90 10.41
CA CYS A 94 8.08 -19.28 11.62
C CYS A 94 9.56 -19.49 11.27
N GLY A 95 10.46 -18.93 12.08
CA GLY A 95 11.90 -19.14 11.95
C GLY A 95 12.58 -18.98 13.30
N ASP A 96 13.92 -18.93 13.29
CA ASP A 96 14.74 -18.92 14.51
C ASP A 96 14.49 -17.68 15.39
N GLY A 97 14.05 -16.56 14.80
CA GLY A 97 13.64 -15.34 15.50
C GLY A 97 12.17 -15.32 15.96
N GLY A 98 11.49 -16.45 15.92
CA GLY A 98 10.06 -16.59 16.22
C GLY A 98 9.15 -16.34 15.02
N THR A 99 7.86 -16.17 15.30
CA THR A 99 6.83 -15.98 14.27
C THR A 99 6.65 -14.50 13.90
N VAL A 100 6.57 -14.21 12.59
CA VAL A 100 6.31 -12.87 12.05
C VAL A 100 5.27 -12.93 10.93
N ASN A 101 4.40 -11.91 10.85
CA ASN A 101 3.47 -11.80 9.74
C ASN A 101 4.18 -11.41 8.44
N THR A 102 3.66 -11.83 7.29
CA THR A 102 4.24 -11.59 5.96
C THR A 102 3.17 -11.23 4.93
N PHE A 103 3.53 -10.42 3.94
CA PHE A 103 2.71 -10.17 2.76
C PHE A 103 3.55 -9.71 1.58
N TYR A 104 2.96 -9.78 0.37
CA TYR A 104 3.52 -9.22 -0.85
C TYR A 104 2.70 -8.02 -1.30
N LEU A 105 3.34 -6.85 -1.42
CA LEU A 105 2.71 -5.61 -1.83
C LEU A 105 2.91 -5.39 -3.32
N VAL A 106 1.82 -5.36 -4.08
CA VAL A 106 1.82 -5.15 -5.53
C VAL A 106 1.64 -3.67 -5.85
N ARG A 107 2.40 -3.16 -6.83
CA ARG A 107 2.16 -1.83 -7.39
C ARG A 107 0.85 -1.82 -8.16
N GLN A 108 -0.11 -1.03 -7.70
CA GLN A 108 -1.33 -0.83 -8.48
C GLN A 108 -1.00 0.00 -9.73
N PRO A 109 -1.48 -0.39 -10.92
CA PRO A 109 -1.37 0.46 -12.10
C PRO A 109 -2.10 1.77 -11.83
N VAL A 110 -1.44 2.90 -12.08
CA VAL A 110 -2.13 4.19 -12.08
C VAL A 110 -3.00 4.21 -13.33
N ILE A 111 -4.28 3.84 -13.18
CA ILE A 111 -5.27 4.07 -14.23
C ILE A 111 -5.59 5.57 -14.16
N LEU A 112 -4.91 6.36 -14.98
CA LEU A 112 -5.34 7.74 -15.20
C LEU A 112 -6.75 7.66 -15.82
N PRO A 113 -7.76 8.38 -15.29
CA PRO A 113 -9.01 8.52 -16.02
C PRO A 113 -8.67 9.09 -17.40
N PRO A 114 -9.30 8.60 -18.49
CA PRO A 114 -9.20 9.28 -19.77
C PRO A 114 -9.59 10.72 -19.51
N ILE A 115 -8.70 11.65 -19.88
CA ILE A 115 -9.05 13.06 -19.90
C ILE A 115 -10.30 13.12 -20.80
N VAL A 116 -11.45 13.45 -20.20
CA VAL A 116 -12.66 13.78 -20.97
C VAL A 116 -12.30 15.04 -21.72
N ASN A 117 -11.77 14.85 -22.93
CA ASN A 117 -11.75 15.87 -23.93
C ASN A 117 -13.21 16.05 -24.33
N ALA A 118 -13.79 17.16 -23.90
CA ALA A 118 -15.09 17.58 -24.35
C ALA A 118 -15.12 17.55 -25.90
N GLU A 119 -16.04 16.75 -26.41
CA GLU A 119 -16.69 16.88 -27.72
C GLU A 119 -15.85 16.53 -28.96
N THR A 120 -16.04 15.30 -29.46
CA THR A 120 -16.32 15.12 -30.90
C THR A 120 -17.31 13.95 -31.09
N PRO A 121 -18.45 14.15 -31.77
CA PRO A 121 -19.46 13.11 -31.96
C PRO A 121 -19.00 12.01 -32.92
N GLY A 122 -19.17 10.76 -32.48
CA GLY A 122 -19.26 9.61 -33.37
C GLY A 122 -18.07 8.65 -33.28
N ARG A 123 -18.20 7.62 -32.43
CA ARG A 123 -18.12 6.22 -32.88
C ARG A 123 -18.36 5.24 -31.72
N SER A 124 -19.50 4.55 -31.85
CA SER A 124 -19.81 3.18 -31.40
C SER A 124 -19.27 2.71 -30.05
N TYR A 125 -20.21 2.67 -29.11
CA TYR A 125 -20.39 1.60 -28.13
C TYR A 125 -19.93 0.24 -28.71
N MET A 126 -18.81 -0.29 -28.20
CA MET A 126 -18.50 -1.71 -28.31
C MET A 126 -18.38 -2.27 -26.90
N GLU A 127 -18.95 -3.46 -26.79
CA GLU A 127 -19.48 -4.13 -25.62
C GLU A 127 -18.39 -4.65 -24.67
N VAL A 128 -18.78 -4.88 -23.43
CA VAL A 128 -17.96 -5.28 -22.29
C VAL A 128 -17.65 -6.78 -22.38
N ASP A 129 -16.40 -7.17 -22.60
CA ASP A 129 -15.95 -8.54 -22.32
C ASP A 129 -15.28 -8.60 -20.93
N ASN A 130 -15.94 -9.35 -20.06
CA ASN A 130 -15.68 -9.50 -18.63
C ASN A 130 -14.78 -10.73 -18.39
N ASP A 131 -13.47 -10.61 -18.61
CA ASP A 131 -12.52 -11.74 -18.44
C ASP A 131 -11.62 -11.66 -17.20
N VAL A 132 -11.81 -10.67 -16.33
CA VAL A 132 -10.95 -10.49 -15.13
C VAL A 132 -11.24 -11.51 -14.02
N VAL A 133 -12.40 -12.17 -14.04
CA VAL A 133 -12.80 -13.12 -12.99
C VAL A 133 -12.07 -14.47 -13.11
N GLY A 134 -11.58 -14.84 -14.30
CA GLY A 134 -10.92 -16.13 -14.52
C GLY A 134 -9.50 -16.24 -13.93
N HIS A 135 -8.74 -15.15 -13.92
CA HIS A 135 -7.33 -15.20 -13.48
C HIS A 135 -7.19 -15.28 -11.95
N VAL A 136 -8.05 -14.61 -11.19
CA VAL A 136 -8.00 -14.62 -9.72
C VAL A 136 -8.35 -16.01 -9.17
N LEU A 137 -9.35 -16.67 -9.77
CA LEU A 137 -9.75 -18.01 -9.36
C LEU A 137 -8.68 -19.06 -9.68
N THR A 138 -8.03 -18.94 -10.84
CA THR A 138 -6.92 -19.82 -11.25
C THR A 138 -5.73 -19.70 -10.29
N PHE A 139 -5.38 -18.48 -9.87
CA PHE A 139 -4.30 -18.26 -8.89
C PHE A 139 -4.62 -18.86 -7.51
N LEU A 140 -5.86 -18.77 -7.03
CA LEU A 140 -6.28 -19.37 -5.76
C LEU A 140 -6.28 -20.92 -5.81
N ILE A 141 -6.64 -21.50 -6.96
CA ILE A 141 -6.60 -22.97 -7.16
C ILE A 141 -5.14 -23.45 -7.20
N LEU A 142 -4.24 -22.72 -7.88
CA LEU A 142 -2.82 -23.06 -7.95
C LEU A 142 -2.10 -22.98 -6.59
N MET A 143 -2.52 -22.04 -5.73
CA MET A 143 -2.01 -21.88 -4.36
C MET A 143 -2.51 -22.99 -3.41
N LYS A 144 -3.70 -23.56 -3.64
CA LYS A 144 -4.19 -24.72 -2.88
C LYS A 144 -3.57 -26.05 -3.34
N GLY A 145 -3.15 -26.17 -4.61
CA GLY A 145 -2.61 -27.40 -5.19
C GLY A 145 -1.17 -27.77 -4.83
N LYS A 146 -0.37 -26.88 -4.21
CA LYS A 146 1.04 -27.16 -3.85
C LYS A 146 1.26 -27.82 -2.48
N LYS A 147 0.21 -28.22 -1.77
CA LYS A 147 0.30 -28.99 -0.50
C LYS A 147 -0.04 -30.48 -0.63
N MET A 148 -0.16 -31.01 -1.85
CA MET A 148 -0.41 -32.43 -2.10
C MET A 148 0.61 -32.99 -3.10
N LEU A 149 1.89 -32.89 -2.74
CA LEU A 149 2.93 -33.76 -3.29
C LEU A 149 4.07 -33.89 -2.28
N MET A 150 3.81 -34.67 -1.23
CA MET A 150 4.76 -35.58 -0.58
C MET A 150 3.96 -36.80 -0.12
#